data_AF-A0A2N0NXK5-F1
#
_entry.id   AF-A0A2N0NXK5-F1
#
_cell.length_a   1.000
_cell.length_b   1.000
_cell.length_c   1.000
_cell.angle_alpha   90.00
_cell.angle_beta   90.00
_cell.angle_gamma   90.00
#
_symmetry.space_group_name_H-M   'P 1'
#
loop_
_entity.id
_entity.type
_entity.pdbx_description
1 polymer ?
#
loop_
_entity_poly.entity_id
_entity_poly.type
_entity_poly.pdbx_seq_one_letter_code
_entity_poly.pdbx_strand_id
1 'polypeptide(L)'
;MEKNISTAKLSYVNANNASYAIYCMGDRGPHMGNFYCNGTNNWIFYRSGINNANFAYPKIGITESFKVEKYEVFQKGLFDINLC
;
A
#
# COMPACT_ATOMS: atom_id res chain seq x y z
N MET A 1 10.75 -21.68 -5.75
CA MET A 1 11.56 -20.62 -6.39
C MET A 1 11.59 -19.44 -5.45
N GLU A 2 12.77 -19.02 -5.01
CA GLU A 2 12.92 -17.75 -4.27
C GLU A 2 12.75 -16.57 -5.23
N LYS A 3 12.05 -15.54 -4.78
CA LYS A 3 11.90 -14.29 -5.53
C LYS A 3 13.12 -13.42 -5.22
N ASN A 4 13.86 -13.01 -6.25
CA ASN A 4 14.99 -12.11 -6.08
C ASN A 4 14.49 -10.72 -5.64
N ILE A 5 14.87 -10.29 -4.43
CA ILE A 5 14.49 -8.98 -3.85
C ILE A 5 15.59 -7.92 -3.97
N SER A 6 16.72 -8.20 -4.64
CA SER A 6 17.83 -7.25 -4.74
C SER A 6 17.48 -5.98 -5.52
N THR A 7 16.45 -6.04 -6.37
CA THR A 7 15.92 -4.91 -7.13
C THR A 7 14.70 -4.27 -6.46
N ALA A 8 14.33 -4.71 -5.26
CA ALA A 8 13.22 -4.14 -4.53
C ALA A 8 13.50 -2.65 -4.24
N LYS A 9 12.54 -1.80 -4.59
CA LYS A 9 12.61 -0.38 -4.27
C LYS A 9 12.10 -0.17 -2.85
N LEU A 10 12.93 0.40 -1.99
CA LEU A 10 12.58 0.76 -0.62
C LEU A 10 12.36 2.28 -0.53
N SER A 11 11.32 2.68 0.19
CA SER A 11 11.13 4.07 0.57
C SER A 11 10.53 4.19 1.95
N TYR A 12 10.77 5.35 2.58
CA TYR A 12 10.19 5.67 3.87
C TYR A 12 8.90 6.44 3.70
N VAL A 13 7.98 6.19 4.63
CA VAL A 13 6.72 6.90 4.72
C VAL A 13 6.96 8.38 5.02
N ASN A 14 6.23 9.26 4.37
CA ASN A 14 6.22 10.68 4.69
C ASN A 14 5.55 10.89 6.06
N ALA A 15 6.28 11.45 7.02
CA ALA A 15 5.83 11.66 8.40
C ALA A 15 4.51 12.45 8.48
N ASN A 16 4.27 13.40 7.57
CA ASN A 16 3.06 14.21 7.58
C ASN A 16 1.79 13.41 7.24
N ASN A 17 1.93 12.26 6.57
CA ASN A 17 0.82 11.43 6.10
C ASN A 17 0.95 9.97 6.56
N ALA A 18 1.71 9.72 7.63
CA ALA A 18 2.01 8.37 8.09
C ALA A 18 0.77 7.58 8.54
N SER A 19 -0.26 8.27 9.04
CA SER A 19 -1.56 7.67 9.38
C SER A 19 -2.32 7.11 8.18
N TYR A 20 -1.92 7.45 6.96
CA TYR A 20 -2.50 6.94 5.72
C TYR A 20 -1.59 5.94 5.00
N ALA A 21 -0.43 5.60 5.58
CA ALA A 21 0.53 4.71 4.93
C ALA A 21 -0.02 3.30 4.75
N ILE A 22 -0.64 2.76 5.80
CA ILE A 22 -1.36 1.49 5.76
C ILE A 22 -2.72 1.74 6.37
N TYR A 23 -3.76 1.36 5.63
CA TYR A 23 -5.13 1.55 6.04
C TYR A 23 -5.95 0.31 5.70
N CYS A 24 -6.73 -0.21 6.63
CA CYS A 24 -7.61 -1.37 6.43
C CYS A 24 -9.01 -0.98 6.91
N MET A 25 -10.03 -1.20 6.09
CA MET A 25 -11.43 -1.10 6.54
C MET A 25 -12.01 -2.50 6.74
N GLY A 26 -13.09 -2.63 7.50
CA GLY A 26 -13.74 -3.94 7.68
C GLY A 26 -14.33 -4.52 6.38
N ASP A 27 -14.71 -3.67 5.43
CA ASP A 27 -15.26 -4.04 4.12
C ASP A 27 -14.22 -4.01 2.98
N ARG A 28 -12.95 -3.68 3.29
CA ARG A 28 -11.88 -3.51 2.29
C ARG A 28 -10.55 -4.01 2.84
N GLY A 29 -9.84 -4.83 2.08
CA GLY A 29 -8.50 -5.28 2.45
C GLY A 29 -7.47 -4.14 2.59
N PRO A 30 -6.20 -4.46 2.86
CA PRO A 30 -5.20 -3.45 3.15
C PRO A 30 -4.97 -2.50 1.96
N HIS A 31 -4.83 -1.21 2.25
CA HIS A 31 -4.42 -0.15 1.34
C HIS A 31 -2.99 0.28 1.67
N MET A 32 -2.24 0.71 0.65
CA MET A 32 -0.89 1.29 0.80
C MET A 32 -0.92 2.72 0.29
N GLY A 33 -1.06 3.69 1.18
CA GLY A 33 -1.27 5.09 0.80
C GLY A 33 -2.50 5.24 -0.08
N ASN A 34 -2.28 5.76 -1.28
CA ASN A 34 -3.32 5.97 -2.30
C ASN A 34 -3.63 4.72 -3.13
N PHE A 35 -2.89 3.62 -2.96
CA PHE A 35 -3.21 2.38 -3.65
C PHE A 35 -4.26 1.60 -2.86
N TYR A 36 -5.34 1.22 -3.56
CA TYR A 36 -6.45 0.46 -2.98
C TYR A 36 -6.82 -0.74 -3.86
N CYS A 37 -7.42 -1.77 -3.24
CA CYS A 37 -8.10 -2.89 -3.89
C CYS A 37 -9.60 -2.84 -3.59
N ASN A 38 -10.46 -3.11 -4.58
CA ASN A 38 -11.90 -3.26 -4.37
C ASN A 38 -12.29 -4.75 -4.42
N GLY A 39 -11.79 -5.54 -3.46
CA GLY A 39 -12.03 -6.99 -3.40
C GLY A 39 -11.37 -7.79 -4.52
N THR A 40 -10.31 -7.25 -5.14
CA THR A 40 -9.52 -7.94 -6.18
C THR A 40 -8.03 -7.75 -5.93
N ASN A 41 -7.21 -8.54 -6.61
CA ASN A 41 -5.75 -8.41 -6.55
C ASN A 41 -5.21 -7.25 -7.40
N ASN A 42 -6.07 -6.47 -8.05
CA ASN A 42 -5.67 -5.34 -8.86
C ASN A 42 -5.64 -4.08 -7.99
N TRP A 43 -4.44 -3.55 -7.80
CA TRP A 43 -4.20 -2.35 -7.02
C TRP A 43 -4.14 -1.15 -7.93
N ILE A 44 -4.90 -0.11 -7.60
CA ILE A 44 -5.03 1.09 -8.43
C ILE A 44 -4.70 2.30 -7.58
N PHE A 45 -3.93 3.23 -8.14
CA PHE A 45 -3.60 4.50 -7.51
C PHE A 45 -4.80 5.45 -7.59
N TYR A 46 -5.35 5.81 -6.44
CA TYR A 46 -6.40 6.81 -6.34
C TYR A 46 -5.81 8.22 -6.26
N ARG A 47 -5.95 8.98 -7.36
CA ARG A 47 -5.67 10.42 -7.39
C ARG A 47 -6.82 11.18 -6.71
N SER A 48 -6.80 11.24 -5.38
CA SER A 48 -7.69 12.15 -4.64
C SER A 48 -7.21 13.59 -4.83
N GLY A 49 -8.10 14.52 -5.19
CA GLY A 49 -7.81 15.96 -5.15
C GLY A 49 -7.69 16.53 -3.73
N ILE A 50 -7.87 15.69 -2.70
CA ILE A 50 -7.74 16.08 -1.29
C ILE A 50 -6.26 16.01 -0.92
N ASN A 51 -5.66 17.19 -0.74
CA ASN A 51 -4.23 17.42 -0.53
C ASN A 51 -3.60 16.63 0.64
N ASN A 52 -4.40 16.09 1.55
CA ASN A 52 -3.94 15.41 2.76
C ASN A 52 -3.60 13.93 2.51
N ALA A 53 -4.14 13.33 1.44
CA ALA A 53 -3.75 11.99 1.02
C ALA A 53 -2.55 12.02 0.05
N ASN A 54 -1.92 13.19 -0.16
CA ASN A 54 -0.80 13.29 -1.08
C ASN A 54 0.41 12.53 -0.53
N PHE A 55 0.58 11.30 -1.03
CA PHE A 55 1.83 10.55 -1.03
C PHE A 55 2.34 10.24 0.38
N ALA A 56 1.63 9.33 1.07
CA ALA A 56 2.20 8.63 2.23
C ALA A 56 3.56 7.97 1.87
N TYR A 57 3.76 7.63 0.60
CA TYR A 57 5.04 7.18 0.05
C TYR A 57 5.56 8.14 -1.03
N PRO A 58 6.87 8.46 -1.05
CA PRO A 58 7.47 9.23 -2.14
C PRO A 58 7.35 8.47 -3.47
N LYS A 59 7.32 9.21 -4.59
CA LYS A 59 7.25 8.64 -5.93
C LYS A 59 8.54 7.86 -6.26
N ILE A 60 8.57 6.57 -5.95
CA ILE A 60 9.70 5.68 -6.29
C ILE A 60 9.53 4.97 -7.64
N GLY A 61 8.57 5.41 -8.47
CA GLY A 61 8.31 4.84 -9.78
C GLY A 61 7.68 3.44 -9.70
N ILE A 62 6.66 3.29 -8.84
CA ILE A 62 5.69 2.20 -8.90
C ILE A 62 4.63 2.62 -9.93
N THR A 63 4.15 1.68 -10.75
CA THR A 63 3.07 1.94 -11.71
C THR A 63 1.77 2.29 -10.99
N GLU A 64 0.93 3.12 -11.59
CA GLU A 64 -0.36 3.52 -11.00
C GLU A 64 -1.40 2.38 -10.98
N SER A 65 -1.12 1.28 -11.67
CA SER A 65 -1.90 0.05 -11.61
C SER A 65 -0.96 -1.14 -11.70
N PHE A 66 -1.17 -2.14 -10.85
CA PHE A 66 -0.45 -3.41 -10.88
C PHE A 66 -1.23 -4.51 -10.19
N LYS A 67 -0.93 -5.76 -10.53
CA LYS A 67 -1.47 -6.94 -9.87
C LYS A 67 -0.57 -7.34 -8.72
N VAL A 68 -1.14 -7.46 -7.52
CA VAL A 68 -0.45 -8.03 -6.36
C VAL A 68 -0.71 -9.52 -6.34
N GLU A 69 0.33 -10.33 -6.44
CA GLU A 69 0.20 -11.80 -6.34
C GLU A 69 0.18 -12.26 -4.89
N LYS A 70 1.03 -11.65 -4.07
CA LYS A 70 1.19 -11.90 -2.63
C LYS A 70 1.70 -10.62 -1.99
N TYR A 71 1.37 -10.41 -0.74
CA TYR A 71 1.92 -9.34 0.08
C TYR A 71 2.28 -9.89 1.45
N GLU A 72 3.29 -9.28 2.07
CA GLU A 72 3.71 -9.57 3.43
C GLU A 72 3.65 -8.25 4.20
N VAL A 73 2.95 -8.25 5.33
CA VAL A 73 2.88 -7.07 6.20
C VAL A 73 3.71 -7.34 7.44
N PHE A 74 4.77 -6.57 7.60
CA PHE A 74 5.60 -6.60 8.79
C PHE A 74 5.17 -5.46 9.70
N GLN A 75 4.46 -5.80 10.76
CA GLN A 75 3.99 -4.85 11.76
C GLN A 75 4.55 -5.21 13.14
N LYS A 76 5.00 -4.19 13.88
CA LYS A 76 5.43 -4.33 15.28
C LYS A 76 4.22 -4.08 16.19
N GLY A 77 3.33 -5.08 16.32
CA GLY A 77 2.11 -5.04 17.16
C GLY A 77 0.94 -5.86 16.60
N LEU A 78 -0.03 -6.25 17.46
CA LEU A 78 -1.18 -7.10 17.13
C LEU A 78 -2.29 -6.33 16.39
N PHE A 79 -2.51 -6.64 15.11
CA PHE A 79 -3.82 -6.52 14.45
C PHE A 79 -3.97 -7.68 13.46
N ASP A 80 -5.15 -8.32 13.47
CA ASP A 80 -5.54 -9.32 12.49
C ASP A 80 -5.79 -8.64 11.15
N ILE A 81 -4.91 -8.87 10.17
CA ILE A 81 -5.12 -8.42 8.80
C ILE A 81 -6.08 -9.40 8.12
N ASN A 82 -7.30 -8.93 7.88
CA ASN A 82 -8.19 -9.58 6.93
C ASN A 82 -7.75 -9.18 5.51
N LEU A 83 -7.55 -10.19 4.66
CA LEU A 83 -7.19 -10.00 3.26
C LEU A 83 -8.39 -9.42 2.47
N CYS A 84 -8.09 -8.62 1.43
CA CYS A 84 -8.93 -8.60 0.22
C CYS A 84 -8.97 -10.05 -0.32
#